data_AF-A0A6A5SHB5-F1
#
_entry.id   AF-A0A6A5SHB5-F1
#
_cell.length_a   1.000
_cell.length_b   1.000
_cell.length_c   1.000
_cell.angle_alpha   90.00
_cell.angle_beta   90.00
_cell.angle_gamma   90.00
#
_symmetry.space_group_name_H-M   'P 1'
#
loop_
_entity.id
_entity.type
_entity.pdbx_description
1 polymer ?
#
loop_
_entity_poly.entity_id
_entity_poly.type
_entity_poly.pdbx_seq_one_letter_code
_entity_poly.pdbx_strand_id
1 'polypeptide(L)'
;MARGSGKRLQPELLQSVINHIAAGDRMVDIERATGVNDKCIRKIRLNLEYWGVPYPPRTVRLGRPATLRQRQLDGLEQYLAGWPQAYMDEMREWL
;
A
#
# COMPACT_ATOMS: atom_id res chain seq x y z
N MET A 1 0.47 19.17 -9.70
CA MET A 1 0.17 18.73 -8.31
C MET A 1 1.39 17.99 -7.78
N ALA A 2 1.98 18.42 -6.66
CA ALA A 2 3.14 17.75 -6.08
C ALA A 2 2.75 16.35 -5.60
N ARG A 3 3.48 15.32 -6.04
CA ARG A 3 3.35 13.96 -5.49
C ARG A 3 3.88 14.02 -4.05
N GLY A 4 3.07 13.58 -3.09
CA GLY A 4 3.53 13.42 -1.70
C GLY A 4 4.69 12.42 -1.64
N SER A 5 5.62 12.61 -0.71
CA SER A 5 6.87 11.83 -0.58
C SER A 5 6.68 10.33 -0.29
N GLY A 6 5.43 9.86 -0.14
CA GLY A 6 5.10 8.48 0.26
C GLY A 6 5.48 8.14 1.70
N LYS A 7 6.10 9.07 2.44
CA LYS A 7 6.53 8.89 3.82
C LYS A 7 5.39 9.22 4.78
N ARG A 8 5.41 8.55 5.94
CA ARG A 8 4.52 8.86 7.06
C ARG A 8 4.86 10.24 7.64
N LEU A 9 3.88 10.87 8.28
CA LEU A 9 4.11 12.10 9.04
C LEU A 9 5.03 11.79 10.23
N GLN A 10 5.76 12.81 10.67
CA GLN A 10 6.50 12.72 11.92
C GLN A 10 5.52 12.54 13.09
N PRO A 11 5.90 11.78 14.15
CA PRO A 11 4.99 11.43 15.23
C PRO A 11 4.33 12.63 15.90
N GLU A 12 5.07 13.71 16.12
CA GLU A 12 4.58 14.93 16.78
C GLU A 12 3.53 15.63 15.92
N LEU A 13 3.81 15.74 14.62
CA LEU A 13 2.91 16.33 13.64
C LEU A 13 1.64 15.49 13.47
N LEU A 14 1.80 14.16 13.45
CA LEU A 14 0.68 13.22 13.40
C LEU A 14 -0.22 13.38 14.62
N GLN A 15 0.36 13.45 15.82
CA GLN A 15 -0.41 13.62 17.05
C GLN A 15 -1.17 14.95 17.07
N SER A 16 -0.56 16.03 16.59
CA SER A 16 -1.23 17.31 16.42
C SER A 16 -2.47 17.20 15.50
N VAL A 17 -2.32 16.57 14.33
CA VAL A 17 -3.45 16.32 13.41
C VAL A 17 -4.54 15.48 14.08
N ILE A 18 -4.18 14.43 14.81
CA ILE A 18 -5.15 13.58 15.52
C ILE A 18 -5.92 14.37 16.57
N ASN A 19 -5.24 15.21 17.36
CA ASN A 19 -5.87 16.03 18.38
C ASN A 19 -6.89 17.00 17.77
N HIS A 20 -6.55 17.66 16.67
CA HIS A 20 -7.45 18.55 15.95
C HIS A 20 -8.66 17.80 15.35
N ILE A 21 -8.45 16.60 14.79
CA ILE A 21 -9.54 15.75 14.31
C ILE A 21 -10.48 15.36 15.47
N ALA A 22 -9.92 14.99 16.63
CA ALA A 22 -10.68 14.63 17.82
C ALA A 22 -11.46 15.82 18.40
N ALA A 23 -10.92 17.04 18.28
CA ALA A 23 -11.60 18.28 18.65
C ALA A 23 -12.75 18.67 17.71
N GLY A 24 -12.87 18.02 16.54
CA GLY A 24 -13.92 18.30 15.56
C GLY A 24 -13.61 19.49 14.66
N ASP A 25 -12.35 19.89 14.56
CA ASP A 25 -11.94 21.04 13.75
C ASP A 25 -12.19 20.82 12.26
N ARG A 26 -12.45 21.92 11.55
CA ARG A 26 -12.62 21.88 10.08
C ARG A 26 -11.27 21.63 9.44
N MET A 27 -11.24 20.87 8.34
CA MET A 27 -9.99 20.50 7.67
C MET A 27 -9.11 21.69 7.29
N VAL A 28 -9.71 22.83 6.91
CA VAL A 28 -8.99 24.07 6.57
C VAL A 28 -8.23 24.63 7.78
N ASP A 29 -8.81 24.52 8.97
CA ASP A 29 -8.18 25.00 10.21
C ASP A 29 -7.03 24.07 10.62
N ILE A 30 -7.21 22.76 10.44
CA ILE A 30 -6.15 21.76 10.67
C ILE A 30 -4.99 21.97 9.69
N GLU A 31 -5.27 22.19 8.40
CA GLU A 31 -4.23 22.45 7.39
C GLU A 31 -3.46 23.73 7.72
N ARG A 32 -4.14 24.79 8.17
CA ARG A 32 -3.48 26.04 8.62
C ARG A 32 -2.63 25.84 9.88
N ALA A 33 -3.10 25.06 10.85
CA ALA A 33 -2.39 24.83 12.11
C ALA A 33 -1.18 23.90 11.95
N THR A 34 -1.30 22.87 11.10
CA THR A 34 -0.31 21.80 10.99
C THR A 34 0.56 21.89 9.72
N GLY A 35 0.13 22.67 8.72
CA GLY A 35 0.76 22.69 7.39
C GLY A 35 0.59 21.38 6.60
N VAL A 36 -0.20 20.44 7.11
CA VAL A 36 -0.47 19.17 6.45
C VAL A 36 -1.57 19.36 5.41
N ASN A 37 -1.33 18.89 4.19
CA ASN A 37 -2.29 18.99 3.10
C ASN A 37 -3.65 18.34 3.46
N ASP A 38 -4.76 18.99 3.09
CA ASP A 38 -6.13 18.49 3.29
C ASP A 38 -6.32 17.01 2.87
N LYS A 39 -5.74 16.58 1.73
CA LYS A 39 -5.85 15.18 1.28
C LYS A 39 -5.24 14.18 2.26
N CYS A 40 -4.16 14.57 2.96
CA CYS A 40 -3.52 13.74 3.97
C CYS A 40 -4.39 13.69 5.23
N ILE A 41 -4.89 14.84 5.69
CA ILE A 41 -5.79 14.93 6.85
C ILE A 41 -7.05 14.10 6.62
N ARG A 42 -7.66 14.22 5.44
CA ARG A 42 -8.85 13.44 5.05
C ARG A 42 -8.60 11.93 5.08
N LYS A 43 -7.43 11.48 4.63
CA LYS A 43 -7.04 10.07 4.73
C LYS A 43 -6.87 9.63 6.18
N ILE A 44 -6.21 10.43 7.02
CA ILE A 44 -6.03 10.11 8.43
C ILE A 44 -7.40 10.01 9.13
N ARG A 45 -8.29 10.97 8.88
CA ARG A 45 -9.66 10.96 9.41
C ARG A 45 -10.42 9.70 8.99
N LEU A 46 -10.37 9.36 7.70
CA LEU A 46 -10.98 8.13 7.18
C LEU A 46 -10.38 6.91 7.86
N ASN A 47 -9.05 6.84 8.00
CA ASN A 47 -8.43 5.68 8.62
C ASN A 47 -8.82 5.51 10.10
N LEU A 48 -8.92 6.62 10.83
CA LEU A 48 -9.38 6.64 12.22
C LEU A 48 -10.83 6.15 12.33
N GLU A 49 -11.70 6.57 11.41
CA GLU A 49 -13.10 6.15 11.36
C GLU A 49 -13.24 4.64 11.08
N TYR A 50 -12.49 4.11 10.11
CA TYR A 50 -12.62 2.71 9.69
C TYR A 50 -11.84 1.72 10.56
N TRP A 51 -10.64 2.08 11.04
CA TRP A 51 -9.73 1.15 11.73
C TRP A 51 -9.35 1.59 13.15
N GLY A 52 -9.76 2.78 13.61
CA GLY A 52 -9.35 3.31 14.91
C GLY A 52 -7.87 3.73 14.99
N VAL A 53 -7.14 3.67 13.87
CA VAL A 53 -5.72 3.99 13.77
C VAL A 53 -5.45 4.94 12.60
N PRO A 54 -4.49 5.87 12.71
CA PRO A 54 -4.25 6.90 11.69
C PRO A 54 -3.72 6.36 10.37
N TYR A 55 -3.12 5.16 10.39
CA TYR A 55 -2.67 4.45 9.21
C TYR A 55 -3.29 3.07 9.20
N PRO A 56 -3.75 2.58 8.04
CA PRO A 56 -4.34 1.26 7.96
C PRO A 56 -3.34 0.22 8.49
N PRO A 57 -3.83 -0.83 9.16
CA PRO A 57 -2.98 -1.96 9.52
C PRO A 57 -2.32 -2.53 8.26
N ARG A 58 -1.19 -3.23 8.43
CA ARG A 58 -0.57 -3.93 7.31
C ARG A 58 -1.57 -4.95 6.79
N THR A 59 -2.24 -4.62 5.70
CA THR A 59 -3.04 -5.59 4.98
C THR A 59 -2.06 -6.63 4.41
N VAL A 60 -2.36 -7.90 4.63
CA VAL A 60 -1.71 -8.99 3.88
C VAL A 60 -1.81 -8.59 2.41
N ARG A 61 -0.73 -8.74 1.61
CA ARG A 61 -0.73 -8.38 0.19
C ARG A 61 -2.02 -8.91 -0.44
N LEU A 62 -2.97 -8.00 -0.72
CA LEU A 62 -4.18 -8.27 -1.49
C LEU A 62 -3.78 -8.32 -2.97
N GLY A 63 -2.80 -9.16 -3.27
CA GLY A 63 -2.43 -9.53 -4.63
C GLY A 63 -3.03 -10.88 -4.95
N ARG A 64 -3.10 -11.20 -6.24
CA ARG A 64 -3.39 -12.57 -6.66
C ARG A 64 -2.34 -13.49 -6.01
N PRO A 65 -2.74 -14.57 -5.31
CA PRO A 65 -1.79 -15.57 -4.85
C PRO A 65 -0.92 -16.02 -6.02
N ALA A 66 0.40 -16.10 -5.81
CA ALA A 66 1.29 -16.62 -6.84
C ALA A 66 0.91 -18.08 -7.10
N THR A 67 0.50 -18.39 -8.34
CA THR A 67 0.15 -19.76 -8.74
C THR A 67 1.38 -20.67 -8.73
N LEU A 68 2.56 -20.12 -9.03
CA LEU A 68 3.83 -20.83 -9.06
C LEU A 68 4.75 -20.33 -7.94
N ARG A 69 5.51 -21.26 -7.35
CA ARG A 69 6.60 -20.91 -6.42
C ARG A 69 7.78 -20.35 -7.22
N GLN A 70 8.65 -19.56 -6.58
CA GLN A 70 9.83 -19.00 -7.25
C GLN A 70 10.69 -20.09 -7.94
N ARG A 71 10.94 -21.22 -7.26
CA ARG A 71 11.66 -22.37 -7.84
C ARG A 71 11.04 -22.92 -9.14
N GLN A 72 9.72 -22.86 -9.26
CA GLN A 72 8.99 -23.35 -10.43
C GLN A 72 9.09 -22.36 -11.58
N LEU A 73 9.12 -21.05 -11.28
CA LEU A 73 9.39 -20.01 -12.26
C LEU A 73 10.82 -20.12 -12.79
N ASP A 74 11.80 -20.21 -11.89
CA ASP A 74 13.22 -20.30 -12.26
C ASP A 74 13.49 -21.54 -13.12
N GLY A 75 12.85 -22.67 -12.80
CA GLY A 75 13.00 -23.88 -13.61
C GLY A 75 12.23 -23.83 -14.94
N LEU A 76 11.06 -23.17 -15.01
CA LEU A 76 10.37 -22.93 -16.28
C LEU A 76 11.19 -22.03 -17.21
N GLU A 77 11.86 -21.00 -16.67
CA GLU A 77 12.75 -20.14 -17.44
C GLU A 77 13.91 -20.96 -18.04
N GLN A 78 14.49 -21.88 -17.28
CA GLN A 78 15.53 -22.80 -17.79
C GLN A 78 14.98 -23.78 -18.82
N TYR A 79 13.79 -24.34 -18.59
CA TYR A 79 13.13 -25.25 -19.53
C TYR A 79 12.86 -24.55 -20.88
N LEU A 80 12.32 -23.34 -20.85
CA LEU A 80 12.06 -22.53 -22.04
C LEU A 80 13.34 -22.02 -22.73
N ALA A 81 14.43 -21.80 -21.97
CA ALA A 81 15.73 -21.49 -22.57
C ALA A 81 16.26 -22.67 -23.40
N GLY A 82 15.98 -23.91 -22.99
CA GLY A 82 16.29 -25.12 -23.76
C GLY A 82 15.34 -25.30 -24.95
N TRP A 83 14.03 -25.18 -24.71
CA TRP A 83 12.97 -25.42 -25.70
C TRP A 83 11.96 -24.26 -25.75
N PRO A 84 12.24 -23.19 -26.53
CA PRO A 84 11.42 -21.97 -26.55
C PRO A 84 10.06 -22.14 -27.25
N GLN A 85 9.87 -23.25 -27.97
CA GLN A 85 8.63 -23.57 -28.69
C GLN A 85 7.66 -24.45 -27.87
N ALA A 86 7.96 -24.70 -26.59
CA ALA A 86 7.15 -25.58 -25.76
C ALA A 86 5.71 -25.06 -25.65
N TYR A 87 4.75 -25.97 -25.78
CA TYR A 87 3.34 -25.69 -25.60
C TYR A 87 2.98 -25.61 -24.12
N MET A 88 1.82 -24.99 -23.82
CA MET A 88 1.33 -24.82 -22.45
C MET A 88 1.07 -26.13 -21.71
N ASP A 89 0.71 -27.20 -22.43
CA ASP A 89 0.48 -28.51 -21.84
C ASP A 89 1.81 -29.19 -21.46
N GLU A 90 2.85 -29.05 -22.28
CA GLU A 90 4.20 -29.56 -22.00
C GLU A 90 4.82 -28.86 -20.79
N MET A 91 4.66 -27.53 -20.71
CA MET A 91 5.09 -26.77 -19.53
C MET A 91 4.33 -27.18 -18.25
N ARG A 92 3.06 -27.59 -18.39
CA ARG A 92 2.24 -28.05 -17.26
C ARG A 92 2.64 -29.44 -16.79
N GLU A 93 2.95 -30.36 -17.70
CA GLU A 93 3.44 -31.71 -17.36
C GLU A 93 4.80 -31.67 -16.68
N TRP A 94 5.63 -30.68 -16.99
CA TRP A 94 6.95 -30.50 -16.40
C TRP A 94 6.92 -29.94 -14.96
N LEU A 95 5.90 -29.15 -14.61
CA LEU A 95 5.78 -28.34 -13.37
C LEU A 95 5.43 -29.11 -12.08
#